data_AF-A0AAD9M2N9-F1
#
_entry.id   AF-A0AAD9M2N9-F1
#
_cell.length_a   1.000
_cell.length_b   1.000
_cell.length_c   1.000
_cell.angle_alpha   90.00
_cell.angle_beta   90.00
_cell.angle_gamma   90.00
#
_symmetry.space_group_name_H-M   'P 1'
#
loop_
_entity.id
_entity.type
_entity.pdbx_description
1 polymer ?
#
loop_
_entity_poly.entity_id
_entity_poly.type
_entity_poly.pdbx_seq_one_letter_code
_entity_poly.pdbx_strand_id
1 'polypeptide(L)'
;MAASSSSGSSFTSSSLGRPPSYDQPYASPLDATWTPTSGASTISALTSEPSAPHTSLHPLDLGPPGYQATITLFENTPNERTVYLGPWEVVGSEQRRVLWQCSYQSELLEHFLPSDVPADIFPHTLHARHRPYTDPCELELFVGFREPHRVRYTTGEGVVIHDHLMEVKYEFTTVEGSIRFQGDVRRKDLLDYYDVDVVWSDVHGRTDGFGNIRGMGLVQRLKLWRDRYSTHHSLTVFANRTGGRQYREYEIHNFDGELRNRDERHRQVRLTVRGSRRSSAPDSSGSSRSRFTFSHRMRPRVRSGSRGGQPNSEAGSLPDTFDFRYLGIQFTKREDYRRFLGRWAAAHSSDSEFNGIPFPPHHVELPSPQMLPRDVSELPSPDISRGLEPVAEPPDSYDSDSAA
;
A
#
# COMPACT_ATOMS: atom_id res chain seq x y z
N MET A 1 44.81 -41.96 24.32
CA MET A 1 45.07 -42.61 23.00
C MET A 1 43.80 -42.55 22.17
N ALA A 2 43.91 -42.73 20.83
CA ALA A 2 42.89 -43.06 19.81
C ALA A 2 41.38 -42.92 20.17
N ALA A 3 40.53 -42.21 19.39
CA ALA A 3 40.02 -42.61 18.07
C ALA A 3 39.33 -44.00 18.11
N SER A 4 38.11 -44.25 17.62
CA SER A 4 37.42 -43.80 16.38
C SER A 4 35.90 -44.04 16.53
N SER A 5 35.00 -43.17 16.06
CA SER A 5 34.32 -43.17 14.73
C SER A 5 33.08 -44.08 14.57
N SER A 6 31.98 -43.44 14.14
CA SER A 6 30.97 -43.87 13.13
C SER A 6 30.26 -45.23 13.22
N SER A 7 28.93 -45.16 13.40
CA SER A 7 27.86 -45.73 12.54
C SER A 7 26.51 -45.39 13.20
N GLY A 8 25.35 -45.32 12.54
CA GLY A 8 24.97 -45.62 11.15
C GLY A 8 23.44 -45.82 11.18
N SER A 9 22.70 -45.12 10.32
CA SER A 9 21.23 -45.06 10.36
C SER A 9 20.54 -46.37 9.95
N SER A 10 19.42 -46.71 10.59
CA SER A 10 18.09 -46.91 9.93
C SER A 10 17.10 -47.66 10.83
N PHE A 11 15.92 -47.08 11.06
CA PHE A 11 14.69 -47.85 11.27
C PHE A 11 13.50 -47.11 10.64
N THR A 12 12.85 -47.77 9.70
CA THR A 12 11.54 -47.38 9.17
C THR A 12 10.47 -48.19 9.91
N SER A 13 9.37 -47.54 10.31
CA SER A 13 8.06 -48.18 10.45
C SER A 13 6.96 -47.12 10.56
N SER A 14 5.93 -47.29 9.75
CA SER A 14 4.72 -46.46 9.75
C SER A 14 3.67 -47.04 10.70
N SER A 15 2.84 -46.20 11.35
CA SER A 15 1.37 -46.20 11.17
C SER A 15 0.57 -45.51 12.30
N LEU A 16 -0.41 -44.71 11.87
CA LEU A 16 -1.75 -44.48 12.44
C LEU A 16 -1.95 -44.27 13.96
N GLY A 17 -2.28 -43.03 14.33
CA GLY A 17 -2.96 -42.65 15.58
C GLY A 17 -3.86 -41.42 15.36
N ARG A 18 -5.08 -41.43 15.89
CA ARG A 18 -6.15 -40.43 15.65
C ARG A 18 -5.81 -39.01 16.14
N PRO A 19 -6.43 -37.95 15.58
CA PRO A 19 -6.40 -36.61 16.15
C PRO A 19 -7.30 -36.49 17.39
N PRO A 20 -6.97 -35.65 18.39
CA PRO A 20 -7.90 -35.25 19.43
C PRO A 20 -8.76 -34.06 18.97
N SER A 21 -10.07 -34.28 18.90
CA SER A 21 -11.09 -33.23 18.80
C SER A 21 -11.48 -32.73 20.20
N TYR A 22 -11.43 -31.43 20.44
CA TYR A 22 -12.30 -30.77 21.42
C TYR A 22 -12.62 -29.33 20.99
N ASP A 23 -13.88 -28.96 21.18
CA ASP A 23 -14.53 -27.75 20.67
C ASP A 23 -14.48 -26.54 21.63
N GLN A 24 -15.01 -25.42 21.11
CA GLN A 24 -15.60 -24.27 21.82
C GLN A 24 -14.63 -23.22 22.45
N PRO A 25 -15.11 -21.96 22.63
CA PRO A 25 -15.64 -21.13 21.54
C PRO A 25 -15.08 -19.69 21.59
N TYR A 26 -14.96 -19.01 20.45
CA TYR A 26 -14.77 -17.55 20.44
C TYR A 26 -15.91 -16.87 19.70
N ALA A 27 -16.84 -16.32 20.47
CA ALA A 27 -17.85 -15.40 19.96
C ALA A 27 -17.20 -14.03 19.72
N SER A 28 -17.02 -13.66 18.45
CA SER A 28 -16.68 -12.28 18.10
C SER A 28 -17.95 -11.42 18.09
N PRO A 29 -17.93 -10.21 18.65
CA PRO A 29 -19.00 -9.24 18.42
C PRO A 29 -18.98 -8.80 16.95
N LEU A 30 -20.17 -8.47 16.44
CA LEU A 30 -20.42 -8.07 15.05
C LEU A 30 -19.58 -6.83 14.69
N ASP A 31 -18.73 -6.95 13.68
CA ASP A 31 -18.10 -5.86 12.93
C ASP A 31 -18.07 -6.33 11.46
N ALA A 32 -18.54 -5.51 10.52
CA ALA A 32 -18.96 -5.97 9.19
C ALA A 32 -17.82 -6.63 8.39
N THR A 33 -17.99 -7.91 8.04
CA THR A 33 -16.99 -8.66 7.28
C THR A 33 -17.28 -8.53 5.79
N TRP A 34 -16.41 -7.83 5.07
CA TRP A 34 -16.44 -7.75 3.61
C TRP A 34 -16.13 -9.13 2.99
N THR A 35 -17.16 -9.77 2.43
CA THR A 35 -17.04 -10.95 1.57
C THR A 35 -17.98 -10.80 0.38
N PRO A 36 -17.46 -10.54 -0.83
CA PRO A 36 -18.27 -10.61 -2.04
C PRO A 36 -18.65 -12.07 -2.33
N THR A 37 -19.90 -12.44 -2.05
CA THR A 37 -20.48 -13.74 -2.43
C THR A 37 -21.02 -13.70 -3.86
N SER A 38 -20.10 -13.72 -4.82
CA SER A 38 -20.43 -13.92 -6.24
C SER A 38 -19.53 -15.01 -6.82
N GLY A 39 -20.07 -16.23 -6.94
CA GLY A 39 -19.43 -17.32 -7.70
C GLY A 39 -19.00 -18.57 -6.90
N ALA A 40 -19.95 -19.31 -6.30
CA ALA A 40 -19.92 -20.79 -6.19
C ALA A 40 -21.16 -21.34 -5.44
N SER A 41 -22.24 -21.62 -6.15
CA SER A 41 -23.38 -22.36 -5.59
C SER A 41 -23.21 -23.86 -5.83
N THR A 42 -22.74 -24.61 -4.83
CA THR A 42 -22.65 -26.09 -4.91
C THR A 42 -23.50 -26.80 -3.85
N ILE A 43 -24.70 -27.19 -4.29
CA ILE A 43 -25.41 -28.44 -3.99
C ILE A 43 -25.53 -28.88 -2.51
N SER A 44 -26.77 -28.91 -2.04
CA SER A 44 -27.25 -29.95 -1.12
C SER A 44 -28.72 -30.28 -1.44
N ALA A 45 -29.05 -31.57 -1.48
CA ALA A 45 -30.39 -32.13 -1.71
C ALA A 45 -30.73 -33.09 -0.55
N LEU A 46 -31.95 -33.52 -0.23
CA LEU A 46 -33.33 -33.35 -0.74
C LEU A 46 -34.23 -32.96 0.47
N THR A 47 -35.56 -32.76 0.47
CA THR A 47 -36.72 -32.85 -0.46
C THR A 47 -37.62 -31.59 -0.21
N SER A 48 -38.81 -31.31 -0.78
CA SER A 48 -39.70 -31.87 -1.84
C SER A 48 -40.76 -30.81 -2.21
N GLU A 49 -41.48 -31.04 -3.33
CA GLU A 49 -42.75 -30.41 -3.74
C GLU A 49 -42.73 -28.94 -4.24
N PRO A 50 -43.66 -28.58 -5.17
CA PRO A 50 -43.21 -28.02 -6.44
C PRO A 50 -43.47 -26.52 -6.64
N SER A 51 -42.63 -25.89 -7.47
CA SER A 51 -42.87 -24.58 -8.08
C SER A 51 -42.18 -24.51 -9.45
N ALA A 52 -42.68 -23.65 -10.33
CA ALA A 52 -42.32 -23.59 -11.76
C ALA A 52 -40.80 -23.40 -12.02
N PRO A 53 -40.28 -23.82 -13.18
CA PRO A 53 -38.85 -23.77 -13.50
C PRO A 53 -38.35 -22.33 -13.75
N HIS A 54 -38.12 -21.58 -12.66
CA HIS A 54 -37.42 -20.31 -12.67
C HIS A 54 -35.90 -20.52 -12.55
N THR A 55 -35.30 -21.10 -13.60
CA THR A 55 -33.84 -21.16 -13.76
C THR A 55 -33.42 -20.85 -15.18
N SER A 56 -33.85 -19.69 -15.70
CA SER A 56 -32.98 -18.96 -16.62
C SER A 56 -31.74 -18.54 -15.84
N LEU A 57 -30.62 -19.24 -16.04
CA LEU A 57 -29.32 -18.76 -15.56
C LEU A 57 -29.16 -17.33 -16.06
N HIS A 58 -28.89 -16.40 -15.14
CA HIS A 58 -28.69 -15.00 -15.51
C HIS A 58 -27.57 -14.96 -16.57
N PRO A 59 -27.75 -14.27 -17.72
CA PRO A 59 -26.70 -14.15 -18.70
C PRO A 59 -25.41 -13.67 -18.05
N LEU A 60 -24.28 -14.28 -18.39
CA LEU A 60 -22.98 -13.88 -17.89
C LEU A 60 -22.69 -12.47 -18.39
N ASP A 61 -22.88 -11.47 -17.53
CA ASP A 61 -22.62 -10.08 -17.87
C ASP A 61 -21.12 -9.82 -17.85
N LEU A 62 -20.51 -9.98 -19.02
CA LEU A 62 -19.08 -9.72 -19.24
C LEU A 62 -18.73 -8.23 -19.21
N GLY A 63 -19.73 -7.35 -19.15
CA GLY A 63 -19.59 -5.91 -19.31
C GLY A 63 -19.43 -5.47 -20.78
N PRO A 64 -19.67 -4.18 -21.07
CA PRO A 64 -19.41 -3.59 -22.37
C PRO A 64 -17.90 -3.54 -22.66
N PRO A 65 -17.46 -3.69 -23.92
CA PRO A 65 -16.03 -3.75 -24.24
C PRO A 65 -15.28 -2.47 -23.86
N GLY A 66 -14.11 -2.62 -23.24
CA GLY A 66 -13.20 -1.50 -22.91
C GLY A 66 -13.41 -0.86 -21.53
N TYR A 67 -14.31 -1.37 -20.69
CA TYR A 67 -14.37 -0.96 -19.28
C TYR A 67 -13.10 -1.34 -18.51
N GLN A 68 -12.76 -0.53 -17.51
CA GLN A 68 -11.55 -0.62 -16.70
C GLN A 68 -11.87 -1.01 -15.25
N ALA A 69 -13.06 -0.65 -14.76
CA ALA A 69 -13.56 -1.06 -13.45
C ALA A 69 -15.10 -1.11 -13.40
N THR A 70 -15.65 -1.66 -12.33
CA THR A 70 -17.06 -1.53 -11.95
C THR A 70 -17.22 -0.92 -10.56
N ILE A 71 -18.41 -0.39 -10.28
CA ILE A 71 -18.86 0.00 -8.94
C ILE A 71 -20.34 -0.36 -8.79
N THR A 72 -20.74 -0.87 -7.63
CA THR A 72 -22.14 -1.19 -7.33
C THR A 72 -22.80 -0.05 -6.57
N LEU A 73 -23.76 0.63 -7.21
CA LEU A 73 -24.61 1.62 -6.56
C LEU A 73 -25.79 0.92 -5.87
N PHE A 74 -26.26 1.51 -4.77
CA PHE A 74 -27.40 1.01 -3.98
C PHE A 74 -27.27 -0.47 -3.55
N GLU A 75 -26.05 -0.87 -3.18
CA GLU A 75 -25.70 -2.21 -2.66
C GLU A 75 -26.67 -2.68 -1.56
N ASN A 76 -27.16 -3.92 -1.67
CA ASN A 76 -28.16 -4.55 -0.80
C ASN A 76 -29.57 -3.90 -0.82
N THR A 77 -29.96 -3.25 -1.93
CA THR A 77 -31.31 -2.69 -2.12
C THR A 77 -31.97 -3.25 -3.38
N PRO A 78 -33.32 -3.17 -3.53
CA PRO A 78 -33.98 -3.56 -4.79
C PRO A 78 -33.59 -2.71 -6.01
N ASN A 79 -32.87 -1.60 -5.81
CA ASN A 79 -32.37 -0.71 -6.87
C ASN A 79 -30.86 -0.90 -7.11
N GLU A 80 -30.25 -1.99 -6.62
CA GLU A 80 -28.84 -2.29 -6.81
C GLU A 80 -28.45 -2.27 -8.29
N ARG A 81 -27.39 -1.52 -8.63
CA ARG A 81 -26.97 -1.29 -10.01
C ARG A 81 -25.45 -1.29 -10.13
N THR A 82 -24.91 -2.28 -10.85
CA THR A 82 -23.53 -2.25 -11.31
C THR A 82 -23.38 -1.18 -12.41
N VAL A 83 -22.42 -0.28 -12.24
CA VAL A 83 -22.03 0.72 -13.24
C VAL A 83 -20.67 0.32 -13.80
N TYR A 84 -20.59 0.20 -15.13
CA TYR A 84 -19.36 -0.07 -15.86
C TYR A 84 -18.60 1.24 -16.11
N LEU A 85 -17.34 1.28 -15.69
CA LEU A 85 -16.48 2.46 -15.68
C LEU A 85 -15.38 2.29 -16.72
N GLY A 86 -15.31 3.21 -17.67
CA GLY A 86 -14.24 3.33 -18.66
C GLY A 86 -13.04 4.13 -18.12
N PRO A 87 -12.43 5.02 -18.93
CA PRO A 87 -11.35 5.89 -18.48
C PRO A 87 -11.75 6.82 -17.32
N TRP A 88 -10.78 7.15 -16.47
CA TRP A 88 -10.91 8.15 -15.41
C TRP A 88 -10.05 9.38 -15.65
N GLU A 89 -10.44 10.50 -15.03
CA GLU A 89 -9.62 11.70 -14.85
C GLU A 89 -9.74 12.19 -13.39
N VAL A 90 -8.65 12.64 -12.77
CA VAL A 90 -8.70 13.23 -11.41
C VAL A 90 -8.59 14.75 -11.52
N VAL A 91 -9.69 15.45 -11.24
CA VAL A 91 -9.84 16.89 -11.47
C VAL A 91 -10.05 17.67 -10.16
N GLY A 92 -9.84 18.99 -10.23
CA GLY A 92 -10.04 19.92 -9.12
C GLY A 92 -8.82 20.09 -8.22
N SER A 93 -8.81 21.21 -7.46
CA SER A 93 -7.78 21.55 -6.48
C SER A 93 -8.34 21.73 -5.06
N GLU A 94 -9.53 22.33 -4.92
CA GLU A 94 -10.24 22.55 -3.64
C GLU A 94 -11.54 21.72 -3.50
N GLN A 95 -11.81 20.88 -4.49
CA GLN A 95 -12.85 19.84 -4.47
C GLN A 95 -12.39 18.70 -5.37
N ARG A 96 -11.31 18.02 -4.98
CA ARG A 96 -10.74 16.93 -5.79
C ARG A 96 -11.77 15.83 -6.03
N ARG A 97 -11.96 15.43 -7.28
CA ARG A 97 -12.86 14.35 -7.66
C ARG A 97 -12.34 13.53 -8.82
N VAL A 98 -12.66 12.23 -8.82
CA VAL A 98 -12.47 11.35 -9.97
C VAL A 98 -13.71 11.45 -10.85
N LEU A 99 -13.52 11.79 -12.12
CA LEU A 99 -14.53 11.67 -13.16
C LEU A 99 -14.31 10.34 -13.87
N TRP A 100 -15.31 9.46 -13.85
CA TRP A 100 -15.33 8.22 -14.60
C TRP A 100 -16.25 8.38 -15.81
N GLN A 101 -15.70 8.20 -17.01
CA GLN A 101 -16.51 8.03 -18.22
C GLN A 101 -17.16 6.66 -18.14
N CYS A 102 -18.47 6.60 -17.89
CA CYS A 102 -19.16 5.32 -17.82
C CYS A 102 -19.28 4.71 -19.23
N SER A 103 -19.33 3.38 -19.31
CA SER A 103 -19.25 2.68 -20.60
C SER A 103 -20.53 2.78 -21.45
N TYR A 104 -21.63 3.29 -20.88
CA TYR A 104 -22.82 3.68 -21.63
C TYR A 104 -22.72 5.17 -22.01
N GLN A 105 -23.07 5.49 -23.25
CA GLN A 105 -22.82 6.81 -23.83
C GLN A 105 -23.44 7.94 -23.00
N SER A 106 -22.65 8.98 -22.77
CA SER A 106 -23.00 10.18 -21.98
C SER A 106 -23.26 9.96 -20.48
N GLU A 107 -23.11 8.74 -19.95
CA GLU A 107 -23.16 8.52 -18.50
C GLU A 107 -21.86 8.96 -17.82
N LEU A 108 -21.97 9.56 -16.62
CA LEU A 108 -20.85 10.10 -15.86
C LEU A 108 -20.98 9.71 -14.38
N LEU A 109 -19.89 9.21 -13.78
CA LEU A 109 -19.79 9.03 -12.33
C LEU A 109 -18.70 9.95 -11.76
N GLU A 110 -19.09 10.84 -10.85
CA GLU A 110 -18.19 11.70 -10.08
C GLU A 110 -17.96 11.08 -8.69
N HIS A 111 -16.71 10.79 -8.33
CA HIS A 111 -16.31 10.36 -6.99
C HIS A 111 -15.55 11.48 -6.29
N PHE A 112 -16.18 12.14 -5.33
CA PHE A 112 -15.59 13.24 -4.57
C PHE A 112 -14.65 12.68 -3.50
N LEU A 113 -13.41 13.14 -3.49
CA LEU A 113 -12.40 12.74 -2.52
C LEU A 113 -12.57 13.56 -1.21
N PRO A 114 -12.33 12.96 -0.03
CA PRO A 114 -12.54 13.62 1.26
C PRO A 114 -11.48 14.67 1.63
N SER A 115 -10.35 14.71 0.92
CA SER A 115 -9.28 15.70 1.11
C SER A 115 -8.76 16.19 -0.23
N ASP A 116 -8.46 17.47 -0.28
CA ASP A 116 -7.77 18.12 -1.39
C ASP A 116 -6.27 17.83 -1.41
N VAL A 117 -5.70 17.42 -0.27
CA VAL A 117 -4.30 17.01 -0.16
C VAL A 117 -4.17 15.57 -0.66
N PRO A 118 -3.43 15.29 -1.76
CA PRO A 118 -3.36 13.95 -2.33
C PRO A 118 -2.72 12.90 -1.41
N ALA A 119 -1.82 13.32 -0.52
CA ALA A 119 -1.17 12.45 0.45
C ALA A 119 -2.17 11.86 1.47
N ASP A 120 -3.23 12.59 1.81
CA ASP A 120 -4.23 12.17 2.82
C ASP A 120 -5.24 11.14 2.28
N ILE A 121 -5.21 10.85 0.99
CA ILE A 121 -6.10 9.84 0.39
C ILE A 121 -5.43 8.47 0.45
N PHE A 122 -6.12 7.47 1.00
CA PHE A 122 -5.55 6.13 1.21
C PHE A 122 -6.40 5.01 0.58
N PRO A 123 -6.09 4.59 -0.67
CA PRO A 123 -6.72 3.45 -1.31
C PRO A 123 -6.42 2.13 -0.59
N HIS A 124 -7.48 1.45 -0.17
CA HIS A 124 -7.44 0.20 0.58
C HIS A 124 -7.57 -1.00 -0.37
N THR A 125 -6.71 -2.01 -0.18
CA THR A 125 -6.80 -3.33 -0.83
C THR A 125 -6.54 -4.40 0.22
N LEU A 126 -7.10 -5.60 0.03
CA LEU A 126 -7.08 -6.63 1.07
C LEU A 126 -5.82 -7.50 1.04
N HIS A 127 -5.51 -8.05 2.22
CA HIS A 127 -4.44 -9.00 2.43
C HIS A 127 -4.85 -10.44 2.02
N ALA A 128 -3.95 -11.26 1.45
CA ALA A 128 -4.26 -12.61 0.92
C ALA A 128 -5.09 -13.52 1.84
N ARG A 129 -4.87 -13.47 3.17
CA ARG A 129 -5.66 -14.21 4.17
C ARG A 129 -7.18 -14.00 4.09
N HIS A 130 -7.67 -12.91 3.47
CA HIS A 130 -9.12 -12.69 3.26
C HIS A 130 -9.69 -13.54 2.12
N ARG A 131 -8.86 -14.00 1.17
CA ARG A 131 -9.23 -14.97 0.12
C ARG A 131 -8.09 -16.00 -0.05
N PRO A 132 -7.96 -16.98 0.87
CA PRO A 132 -6.78 -17.86 0.93
C PRO A 132 -6.60 -18.81 -0.27
N TYR A 133 -7.60 -18.91 -1.15
CA TYR A 133 -7.60 -19.75 -2.35
C TYR A 133 -7.47 -18.97 -3.67
N THR A 134 -7.27 -17.65 -3.57
CA THR A 134 -7.13 -16.71 -4.70
C THR A 134 -5.68 -16.25 -4.83
N ASP A 135 -5.22 -15.85 -6.02
CA ASP A 135 -3.91 -15.20 -6.15
C ASP A 135 -3.92 -13.88 -5.34
N PRO A 136 -2.96 -13.64 -4.41
CA PRO A 136 -2.81 -12.36 -3.73
C PRO A 136 -2.80 -11.13 -4.65
N CYS A 137 -2.34 -11.27 -5.89
CA CYS A 137 -2.30 -10.20 -6.88
C CYS A 137 -3.72 -9.77 -7.29
N GLU A 138 -4.67 -10.70 -7.39
CA GLU A 138 -6.07 -10.39 -7.71
C GLU A 138 -6.74 -9.55 -6.62
N LEU A 139 -6.23 -9.53 -5.38
CA LEU A 139 -6.73 -8.62 -4.34
C LEU A 139 -6.39 -7.15 -4.60
N GLU A 140 -5.47 -6.82 -5.51
CA GLU A 140 -5.31 -5.44 -6.00
C GLU A 140 -6.39 -5.04 -7.00
N LEU A 141 -7.17 -5.97 -7.58
CA LEU A 141 -8.32 -5.60 -8.41
C LEU A 141 -9.42 -4.92 -7.59
N PHE A 142 -9.50 -5.21 -6.28
CA PHE A 142 -10.53 -4.73 -5.38
C PHE A 142 -10.04 -3.53 -4.57
N VAL A 143 -10.19 -2.32 -5.12
CA VAL A 143 -9.78 -1.06 -4.48
C VAL A 143 -10.97 -0.41 -3.80
N GLY A 144 -10.88 -0.18 -2.49
CA GLY A 144 -11.91 0.55 -1.75
C GLY A 144 -11.32 1.67 -0.89
N PHE A 145 -12.19 2.33 -0.12
CA PHE A 145 -11.81 3.34 0.86
C PHE A 145 -12.35 2.98 2.23
N ARG A 146 -11.64 3.38 3.29
CA ARG A 146 -11.99 3.04 4.69
C ARG A 146 -13.10 3.90 5.26
N GLU A 147 -13.42 5.01 4.60
CA GLU A 147 -14.45 5.98 4.97
C GLU A 147 -15.45 6.09 3.80
N PRO A 148 -16.74 6.38 4.05
CA PRO A 148 -17.70 6.64 2.98
C PRO A 148 -17.35 7.93 2.24
N HIS A 149 -17.28 7.87 0.91
CA HIS A 149 -17.04 9.03 0.06
C HIS A 149 -18.34 9.40 -0.68
N ARG A 150 -18.45 10.66 -1.12
CA ARG A 150 -19.61 11.10 -1.89
C ARG A 150 -19.44 10.66 -3.34
N VAL A 151 -20.44 9.95 -3.87
CA VAL A 151 -20.53 9.58 -5.27
C VAL A 151 -21.75 10.25 -5.88
N ARG A 152 -21.59 10.81 -7.08
CA ARG A 152 -22.70 11.22 -7.93
C ARG A 152 -22.67 10.41 -9.22
N TYR A 153 -23.82 9.93 -9.66
CA TYR A 153 -23.97 9.27 -10.96
C TYR A 153 -25.12 9.90 -11.74
N THR A 154 -24.78 10.27 -12.98
CA THR A 154 -25.63 10.98 -13.93
C THR A 154 -25.82 10.10 -15.15
N THR A 155 -27.07 9.87 -15.54
CA THR A 155 -27.42 9.08 -16.74
C THR A 155 -27.10 9.84 -18.02
N GLY A 156 -27.13 9.16 -19.17
CA GLY A 156 -26.90 9.77 -20.49
C GLY A 156 -27.93 10.85 -20.88
N GLU A 157 -29.06 10.90 -20.18
CA GLU A 157 -30.08 11.96 -20.30
C GLU A 157 -29.76 13.20 -19.46
N GLY A 158 -28.65 13.21 -18.71
CA GLY A 158 -28.30 14.27 -17.77
C GLY A 158 -29.00 14.19 -16.41
N VAL A 159 -29.73 13.10 -16.13
CA VAL A 159 -30.47 12.93 -14.87
C VAL A 159 -29.57 12.37 -13.79
N VAL A 160 -29.41 13.10 -12.69
CA VAL A 160 -28.72 12.61 -11.49
C VAL A 160 -29.63 11.63 -10.75
N ILE A 161 -29.26 10.35 -10.72
CA ILE A 161 -30.03 9.31 -10.00
C ILE A 161 -29.41 8.90 -8.67
N HIS A 162 -28.15 9.26 -8.43
CA HIS A 162 -27.43 9.03 -7.18
C HIS A 162 -26.55 10.26 -6.88
N ASP A 163 -26.57 10.78 -5.65
CA ASP A 163 -25.68 11.86 -5.17
C ASP A 163 -25.53 11.79 -3.64
N HIS A 164 -24.93 10.72 -3.14
CA HIS A 164 -24.90 10.37 -1.71
C HIS A 164 -23.53 9.89 -1.23
N LEU A 165 -23.34 9.85 0.10
CA LEU A 165 -22.20 9.18 0.73
C LEU A 165 -22.40 7.66 0.67
N MET A 166 -21.38 6.92 0.23
CA MET A 166 -21.38 5.46 0.20
C MET A 166 -19.98 4.87 0.43
N GLU A 167 -19.91 3.59 0.82
CA GLU A 167 -18.66 2.84 0.79
C GLU A 167 -18.23 2.65 -0.67
N VAL A 168 -17.16 3.33 -1.09
CA VAL A 168 -16.66 3.20 -2.46
C VAL A 168 -15.81 1.94 -2.58
N LYS A 169 -16.25 1.05 -3.47
CA LYS A 169 -15.66 -0.25 -3.80
C LYS A 169 -15.56 -0.35 -5.32
N TYR A 170 -14.35 -0.39 -5.85
CA TYR A 170 -14.07 -0.61 -7.27
C TYR A 170 -13.53 -2.02 -7.49
N GLU A 171 -14.06 -2.71 -8.50
CA GLU A 171 -13.49 -3.95 -9.03
C GLU A 171 -12.91 -3.69 -10.41
N PHE A 172 -11.58 -3.70 -10.52
CA PHE A 172 -10.84 -3.43 -11.76
C PHE A 172 -10.74 -4.68 -12.63
N THR A 173 -10.71 -4.49 -13.96
CA THR A 173 -10.45 -5.57 -14.92
C THR A 173 -8.97 -5.96 -14.99
N THR A 174 -8.06 -5.10 -14.53
CA THR A 174 -6.61 -5.34 -14.53
C THR A 174 -5.92 -4.75 -13.31
N VAL A 175 -4.89 -5.45 -12.80
CA VAL A 175 -4.06 -4.97 -11.67
C VAL A 175 -3.30 -3.69 -12.07
N GLU A 176 -2.84 -3.59 -13.31
CA GLU A 176 -2.18 -2.38 -13.82
C GLU A 176 -3.14 -1.17 -13.91
N GLY A 177 -4.42 -1.41 -14.19
CA GLY A 177 -5.46 -0.39 -14.10
C GLY A 177 -5.62 0.12 -12.67
N SER A 178 -5.73 -0.80 -11.71
CA SER A 178 -5.92 -0.42 -10.30
C SER A 178 -4.68 0.28 -9.71
N ILE A 179 -3.47 -0.18 -10.03
CA ILE A 179 -2.21 0.46 -9.61
C ILE A 179 -2.13 1.92 -10.11
N ARG A 180 -2.45 2.17 -11.39
CA ARG A 180 -2.45 3.52 -11.96
C ARG A 180 -3.50 4.41 -11.31
N PHE A 181 -4.74 3.92 -11.17
CA PHE A 181 -5.82 4.65 -10.49
C PHE A 181 -5.45 5.04 -9.06
N GLN A 182 -4.96 4.08 -8.27
CA GLN A 182 -4.50 4.32 -6.90
C GLN A 182 -3.40 5.40 -6.86
N GLY A 183 -2.50 5.38 -7.84
CA GLY A 183 -1.45 6.38 -7.98
C GLY A 183 -1.96 7.78 -8.33
N ASP A 184 -2.86 7.90 -9.30
CA ASP A 184 -3.42 9.18 -9.75
C ASP A 184 -4.24 9.88 -8.67
N VAL A 185 -5.03 9.11 -7.90
CA VAL A 185 -5.78 9.61 -6.74
C VAL A 185 -4.84 10.21 -5.69
N ARG A 186 -3.69 9.57 -5.43
CA ARG A 186 -2.66 10.05 -4.47
C ARG A 186 -1.64 11.03 -5.05
N ARG A 187 -1.58 11.20 -6.37
CA ARG A 187 -0.44 11.79 -7.12
C ARG A 187 0.93 11.16 -6.76
N LYS A 188 0.94 9.86 -6.46
CA LYS A 188 2.14 9.07 -6.16
C LYS A 188 2.21 7.87 -7.11
N ASP A 189 3.39 7.30 -7.32
CA ASP A 189 3.53 6.02 -8.02
C ASP A 189 3.54 4.89 -6.97
N LEU A 190 2.62 3.93 -7.11
CA LEU A 190 2.62 2.71 -6.30
C LEU A 190 3.71 1.77 -6.85
N LEU A 191 4.87 1.73 -6.20
CA LEU A 191 6.01 0.93 -6.65
C LEU A 191 5.85 -0.56 -6.32
N ASP A 192 5.17 -0.85 -5.21
CA ASP A 192 5.04 -2.20 -4.67
C ASP A 192 4.01 -2.28 -3.53
N TYR A 193 3.53 -3.48 -3.26
CA TYR A 193 2.65 -3.81 -2.13
C TYR A 193 3.04 -5.17 -1.53
N TYR A 194 2.78 -5.37 -0.25
CA TYR A 194 3.26 -6.55 0.49
C TYR A 194 2.23 -7.04 1.50
N ASP A 195 2.05 -8.36 1.59
CA ASP A 195 1.20 -8.97 2.62
C ASP A 195 2.00 -9.14 3.92
N VAL A 196 1.52 -8.46 4.98
CA VAL A 196 2.19 -8.33 6.27
C VAL A 196 1.30 -8.87 7.39
N ASP A 197 1.86 -9.84 8.14
CA ASP A 197 1.20 -10.46 9.28
C ASP A 197 1.09 -9.49 10.47
N VAL A 198 2.17 -8.76 10.77
CA VAL A 198 2.23 -7.76 11.86
C VAL A 198 3.24 -6.65 11.57
N VAL A 199 2.81 -5.41 11.84
CA VAL A 199 3.65 -4.22 12.00
C VAL A 199 3.61 -3.79 13.46
N TRP A 200 4.77 -3.42 14.02
CA TRP A 200 4.92 -3.04 15.44
C TRP A 200 6.01 -1.98 15.64
N SER A 201 6.09 -1.38 16.82
CA SER A 201 7.19 -0.49 17.22
C SER A 201 7.63 -0.77 18.66
N ASP A 202 8.50 0.04 19.26
CA ASP A 202 8.76 -0.05 20.70
C ASP A 202 7.65 0.56 21.56
N VAL A 203 6.88 1.51 21.04
CA VAL A 203 5.64 2.01 21.69
C VAL A 203 4.52 0.97 21.57
N HIS A 204 4.39 0.34 20.40
CA HIS A 204 3.35 -0.66 20.10
C HIS A 204 4.00 -2.03 19.93
N GLY A 205 4.31 -2.70 21.04
CA GLY A 205 5.01 -3.99 21.04
C GLY A 205 4.36 -5.08 20.19
N ARG A 206 5.19 -5.95 19.60
CA ARG A 206 4.75 -7.06 18.73
C ARG A 206 3.77 -8.01 19.42
N THR A 207 4.01 -8.31 20.69
CA THR A 207 3.17 -9.19 21.51
C THR A 207 2.69 -8.49 22.77
N ASP A 208 1.60 -8.98 23.37
CA ASP A 208 1.21 -8.67 24.74
C ASP A 208 2.07 -9.43 25.77
N GLY A 209 1.74 -9.25 27.06
CA GLY A 209 2.43 -9.95 28.17
C GLY A 209 2.13 -11.45 28.27
N PHE A 210 1.17 -11.97 27.49
CA PHE A 210 0.82 -13.39 27.40
C PHE A 210 1.41 -14.06 26.14
N GLY A 211 2.06 -13.28 25.26
CA GLY A 211 2.65 -13.75 24.01
C GLY A 211 1.74 -13.66 22.78
N ASN A 212 0.50 -13.14 22.92
CA ASN A 212 -0.41 -12.97 21.78
C ASN A 212 0.07 -11.84 20.88
N ILE A 213 -0.09 -11.99 19.57
CA ILE A 213 0.29 -10.96 18.59
C ILE A 213 -0.65 -9.74 18.73
N ARG A 214 -0.07 -8.57 18.99
CA ARG A 214 -0.79 -7.29 19.15
C ARG A 214 -0.39 -6.29 18.06
N GLY A 215 0.86 -5.84 18.08
CA GLY A 215 1.39 -4.85 17.15
C GLY A 215 0.59 -3.54 17.12
N MET A 216 0.82 -2.75 16.07
CA MET A 216 -0.02 -1.59 15.72
C MET A 216 -0.94 -1.84 14.54
N GLY A 217 -0.57 -2.76 13.63
CA GLY A 217 -1.42 -3.21 12.53
C GLY A 217 -1.15 -4.66 12.19
N LEU A 218 -2.21 -5.45 12.02
CA LEU A 218 -2.17 -6.90 11.76
C LEU A 218 -2.89 -7.25 10.46
N VAL A 219 -2.40 -8.27 9.75
CA VAL A 219 -3.04 -8.88 8.57
C VAL A 219 -3.49 -7.80 7.58
N GLN A 220 -2.51 -7.10 7.02
CA GLN A 220 -2.74 -5.89 6.21
C GLN A 220 -1.79 -5.83 5.02
N ARG A 221 -2.20 -5.11 3.99
CA ARG A 221 -1.35 -4.83 2.84
C ARG A 221 -0.56 -3.54 3.05
N LEU A 222 0.75 -3.67 3.21
CA LEU A 222 1.70 -2.55 3.22
C LEU A 222 1.87 -2.04 1.78
N LYS A 223 1.97 -0.73 1.58
CA LYS A 223 2.22 -0.14 0.24
C LYS A 223 3.46 0.75 0.26
N LEU A 224 4.27 0.65 -0.79
CA LEU A 224 5.45 1.46 -1.04
C LEU A 224 5.17 2.42 -2.19
N TRP A 225 5.34 3.71 -1.93
CA TRP A 225 5.07 4.78 -2.87
C TRP A 225 6.34 5.55 -3.21
N ARG A 226 6.32 6.19 -4.37
CA ARG A 226 7.21 7.29 -4.74
C ARG A 226 6.36 8.51 -5.04
N ASP A 227 6.66 9.64 -4.43
CA ASP A 227 5.98 10.90 -4.73
C ASP A 227 6.35 11.40 -6.14
N ARG A 228 5.37 11.82 -6.95
CA ARG A 228 5.63 12.21 -8.35
C ARG A 228 6.36 13.54 -8.51
N TYR A 229 6.37 14.39 -7.47
CA TYR A 229 6.99 15.73 -7.51
C TYR A 229 8.34 15.74 -6.78
N SER A 230 8.33 15.34 -5.51
CA SER A 230 9.52 15.33 -4.65
C SER A 230 10.42 14.12 -4.87
N THR A 231 9.96 13.10 -5.60
CA THR A 231 10.63 11.81 -5.83
C THR A 231 10.93 10.98 -4.56
N HIS A 232 10.58 11.48 -3.38
CA HIS A 232 10.75 10.80 -2.11
C HIS A 232 9.87 9.55 -2.00
N HIS A 233 10.37 8.57 -1.27
CA HIS A 233 9.67 7.30 -1.07
C HIS A 233 8.99 7.23 0.29
N SER A 234 7.76 6.69 0.33
CA SER A 234 6.96 6.60 1.55
C SER A 234 6.30 5.22 1.71
N LEU A 235 6.24 4.73 2.95
CA LEU A 235 5.53 3.51 3.32
C LEU A 235 4.18 3.84 3.97
N THR A 236 3.10 3.26 3.45
CA THR A 236 1.77 3.38 4.06
C THR A 236 1.43 2.13 4.88
N VAL A 237 1.09 2.33 6.16
CA VAL A 237 0.68 1.30 7.12
C VAL A 237 -0.74 1.62 7.63
N PHE A 238 -1.62 0.62 7.68
CA PHE A 238 -2.92 0.73 8.33
C PHE A 238 -2.84 0.28 9.80
N ALA A 239 -2.93 1.22 10.74
CA ALA A 239 -2.74 0.99 12.17
C ALA A 239 -4.01 0.42 12.86
N ASN A 240 -4.53 -0.68 12.32
CA ASN A 240 -5.84 -1.26 12.67
C ASN A 240 -5.99 -1.82 14.11
N ARG A 241 -4.91 -1.89 14.90
CA ARG A 241 -4.94 -2.24 16.34
C ARG A 241 -4.68 -1.06 17.28
N THR A 242 -4.51 0.15 16.73
CA THR A 242 -4.42 1.39 17.53
C THR A 242 -5.80 2.06 17.64
N GLY A 243 -5.99 2.89 18.68
CA GLY A 243 -7.30 3.44 19.07
C GLY A 243 -8.00 4.36 18.07
N GLY A 244 -7.40 4.63 16.90
CA GLY A 244 -8.01 5.40 15.81
C GLY A 244 -8.19 4.63 14.50
N ARG A 245 -7.81 3.34 14.41
CA ARG A 245 -7.86 2.51 13.17
C ARG A 245 -7.51 3.30 11.88
N GLN A 246 -6.43 4.06 11.92
CA GLN A 246 -6.07 5.05 10.89
C GLN A 246 -4.89 4.60 10.03
N TYR A 247 -4.77 5.17 8.84
CA TYR A 247 -3.54 5.09 8.05
C TYR A 247 -2.42 5.94 8.66
N ARG A 248 -1.18 5.53 8.40
CA ARG A 248 0.03 6.29 8.72
C ARG A 248 1.00 6.17 7.56
N GLU A 249 1.55 7.30 7.14
CA GLU A 249 2.58 7.38 6.12
C GLU A 249 3.95 7.62 6.79
N TYR A 250 4.97 6.92 6.31
CA TYR A 250 6.32 6.93 6.86
C TYR A 250 7.32 7.16 5.73
N GLU A 251 7.86 8.37 5.65
CA GLU A 251 8.90 8.72 4.68
C GLU A 251 10.18 7.90 4.92
N ILE A 252 10.71 7.29 3.86
CA ILE A 252 11.83 6.35 3.90
C ILE A 252 13.12 7.04 4.34
N HIS A 253 13.39 8.27 3.87
CA HIS A 253 14.56 9.05 4.27
C HIS A 253 14.70 9.28 5.79
N ASN A 254 13.63 9.10 6.59
CA ASN A 254 13.68 9.16 8.06
C ASN A 254 14.20 7.88 8.74
N PHE A 255 14.49 6.82 7.97
CA PHE A 255 15.01 5.54 8.49
C PHE A 255 16.46 5.27 8.04
N ASP A 256 17.16 4.45 8.82
CA ASP A 256 18.49 3.93 8.47
C ASP A 256 18.36 2.98 7.26
N GLY A 257 19.08 3.28 6.17
CA GLY A 257 19.06 2.45 4.96
C GLY A 257 19.67 1.06 5.19
N GLU A 258 20.65 0.96 6.08
CA GLU A 258 21.22 -0.32 6.52
C GLU A 258 20.27 -1.06 7.48
N LEU A 259 19.52 -2.01 6.93
CA LEU A 259 18.72 -2.96 7.71
C LEU A 259 19.62 -3.99 8.42
N ARG A 260 20.29 -3.58 9.51
CA ARG A 260 21.19 -4.44 10.31
C ARG A 260 20.46 -5.55 11.08
N ASN A 261 19.18 -5.35 11.38
CA ASN A 261 18.34 -6.27 12.16
C ASN A 261 17.35 -7.01 11.26
N ARG A 262 17.87 -7.94 10.43
CA ARG A 262 17.09 -8.82 9.54
C ARG A 262 16.97 -10.23 10.15
N ASP A 263 15.79 -10.82 10.04
CA ASP A 263 15.56 -12.24 10.38
C ASP A 263 14.88 -12.93 9.19
N GLU A 264 15.67 -13.59 8.35
CA GLU A 264 15.15 -14.29 7.16
C GLU A 264 14.28 -15.50 7.50
N ARG A 265 14.50 -16.13 8.66
CA ARG A 265 13.77 -17.33 9.10
C ARG A 265 12.34 -16.97 9.43
N HIS A 266 12.14 -15.86 10.14
CA HIS A 266 10.82 -15.36 10.51
C HIS A 266 10.25 -14.33 9.53
N ARG A 267 11.02 -13.97 8.49
CA ARG A 267 10.70 -12.95 7.47
C ARG A 267 10.43 -11.59 8.10
N GLN A 268 11.35 -11.15 8.96
CA GLN A 268 11.22 -9.90 9.71
C GLN A 268 12.31 -8.91 9.34
N VAL A 269 11.92 -7.64 9.24
CA VAL A 269 12.83 -6.50 9.17
C VAL A 269 12.51 -5.53 10.31
N ARG A 270 13.54 -4.79 10.75
CA ARG A 270 13.39 -3.69 11.70
C ARG A 270 14.02 -2.44 11.10
N LEU A 271 13.17 -1.52 10.67
CA LEU A 271 13.54 -0.20 10.16
C LEU A 271 13.86 0.67 11.38
N THR A 272 15.09 1.16 11.49
CA THR A 272 15.53 2.00 12.64
C THR A 272 15.40 3.46 12.26
N VAL A 273 14.86 4.30 13.16
CA VAL A 273 14.67 5.73 12.89
C VAL A 273 16.01 6.47 12.96
N ARG A 274 16.32 7.31 11.96
CA ARG A 274 17.55 8.11 11.94
C ARG A 274 17.60 9.04 13.15
N GLY A 275 18.79 9.27 13.70
CA GLY A 275 18.95 10.16 14.87
C GLY A 275 18.38 9.62 16.18
N SER A 276 17.66 8.49 16.18
CA SER A 276 17.03 7.84 17.35
C SER A 276 18.03 7.35 18.43
N ARG A 277 19.31 7.75 18.39
CA ARG A 277 20.32 7.52 19.42
C ARG A 277 20.09 8.39 20.67
N ARG A 278 18.86 8.42 21.18
CA ARG A 278 18.60 8.81 22.57
C ARG A 278 19.23 7.76 23.48
N SER A 279 20.38 8.12 24.05
CA SER A 279 21.27 7.33 24.92
C SER A 279 21.96 6.12 24.28
N SER A 280 23.28 6.18 24.28
CA SER A 280 24.16 5.02 24.43
C SER A 280 23.87 4.35 25.78
N ALA A 281 23.20 3.20 25.76
CA ALA A 281 23.36 2.22 26.84
C ALA A 281 24.75 1.59 26.69
N PRO A 282 25.56 1.48 27.75
CA PRO A 282 26.86 0.83 27.67
C PRO A 282 26.68 -0.68 27.41
N ASP A 283 27.63 -1.27 26.68
CA ASP A 283 27.59 -2.67 26.25
C ASP A 283 27.38 -3.64 27.43
N SER A 284 26.26 -4.36 27.42
CA SER A 284 26.00 -5.47 28.34
C SER A 284 26.40 -6.81 27.70
N SER A 285 27.68 -6.94 27.34
CA SER A 285 28.32 -8.21 26.94
C SER A 285 29.22 -8.71 28.07
N GLY A 286 28.62 -9.08 29.21
CA GLY A 286 29.35 -9.51 30.41
C GLY A 286 28.53 -10.43 31.31
N SER A 287 28.96 -11.69 31.41
CA SER A 287 28.36 -12.67 32.32
C SER A 287 28.71 -12.40 33.79
N SER A 288 27.78 -12.79 34.66
CA SER A 288 27.98 -13.22 36.06
C SER A 288 27.96 -12.19 37.23
N ARG A 289 27.23 -12.65 38.27
CA ARG A 289 27.26 -12.28 39.70
C ARG A 289 26.44 -11.08 40.19
N SER A 290 25.19 -11.43 40.53
CA SER A 290 24.44 -10.90 41.68
C SER A 290 25.30 -10.46 42.88
N ARG A 291 24.97 -9.27 43.41
CA ARG A 291 24.78 -9.09 44.86
C ARG A 291 23.88 -7.88 45.17
N PHE A 292 22.86 -8.10 46.00
CA PHE A 292 21.97 -7.07 46.53
C PHE A 292 22.72 -6.06 47.42
N THR A 293 22.22 -4.83 47.51
CA THR A 293 22.11 -4.10 48.79
C THR A 293 21.02 -3.01 48.70
N PHE A 294 20.20 -2.91 49.74
CA PHE A 294 19.20 -1.85 49.93
C PHE A 294 19.71 -0.82 50.96
N SER A 295 19.10 0.38 50.97
CA SER A 295 19.21 1.45 51.99
C SER A 295 20.56 2.22 52.04
N HIS A 296 20.59 3.56 52.01
CA HIS A 296 20.19 4.39 53.16
C HIS A 296 19.80 5.86 52.83
N ARG A 297 18.73 6.33 53.50
CA ARG A 297 18.48 7.66 54.12
C ARG A 297 18.75 8.98 53.35
N MET A 298 17.64 9.63 53.00
CA MET A 298 17.24 11.02 53.36
C MET A 298 18.19 11.86 54.25
N ARG A 299 18.59 13.07 53.80
CA ARG A 299 17.97 14.36 54.23
C ARG A 299 18.51 15.62 53.48
N PRO A 300 17.82 16.79 53.52
CA PRO A 300 18.08 17.97 52.67
C PRO A 300 18.48 19.28 53.40
N ARG A 301 19.03 20.28 52.68
CA ARG A 301 18.96 21.75 52.93
C ARG A 301 19.51 22.52 51.69
N VAL A 302 18.80 23.31 50.87
CA VAL A 302 18.04 24.59 50.99
C VAL A 302 18.80 25.84 50.44
N ARG A 303 18.18 26.44 49.40
CA ARG A 303 18.11 27.87 48.98
C ARG A 303 19.28 28.64 48.31
N SER A 304 18.93 29.09 47.08
CA SER A 304 18.88 30.49 46.61
C SER A 304 20.03 31.03 45.74
N GLY A 305 19.63 31.62 44.60
CA GLY A 305 20.53 32.23 43.61
C GLY A 305 19.79 32.61 42.32
N SER A 306 18.76 33.46 42.42
CA SER A 306 18.10 34.02 41.22
C SER A 306 18.97 35.11 40.59
N ARG A 307 19.38 34.92 39.33
CA ARG A 307 19.65 35.99 38.38
C ARG A 307 19.56 35.43 36.95
N GLY A 308 18.77 36.10 36.12
CA GLY A 308 18.55 35.68 34.74
C GLY A 308 19.76 35.93 33.83
N GLY A 309 19.91 35.05 32.85
CA GLY A 309 20.77 35.18 31.67
C GLY A 309 20.04 34.52 30.50
N GLN A 310 20.11 35.11 29.32
CA GLN A 310 19.25 34.78 28.16
C GLN A 310 19.35 33.31 27.72
N PRO A 311 18.27 32.73 27.15
CA PRO A 311 18.39 31.51 26.36
C PRO A 311 19.15 31.86 25.07
N ASN A 312 20.37 31.34 24.93
CA ASN A 312 21.13 31.49 23.69
C ASN A 312 20.61 30.48 22.66
N SER A 313 20.44 30.93 21.42
CA SER A 313 19.81 30.16 20.35
C SER A 313 20.72 29.05 19.78
N GLU A 314 20.11 28.19 18.97
CA GLU A 314 20.74 27.33 17.95
C GLU A 314 21.57 26.12 18.41
N ALA A 315 20.86 25.01 18.61
CA ALA A 315 21.18 23.77 17.90
C ALA A 315 19.86 23.11 17.47
N GLY A 316 19.58 23.11 16.17
CA GLY A 316 18.29 22.66 15.63
C GLY A 316 18.09 21.15 15.76
N SER A 317 17.48 20.70 16.85
CA SER A 317 16.74 19.45 16.83
C SER A 317 15.50 19.65 15.96
N LEU A 318 15.42 18.96 14.82
CA LEU A 318 14.13 18.74 14.16
C LEU A 318 13.12 18.23 15.22
N PRO A 319 11.83 18.62 15.13
CA PRO A 319 10.81 18.02 15.99
C PRO A 319 10.89 16.51 15.81
N ASP A 320 10.93 15.76 16.91
CA ASP A 320 11.19 14.32 16.95
C ASP A 320 10.14 13.61 16.06
N THR A 321 10.51 13.27 14.82
CA THR A 321 9.54 13.02 13.74
C THR A 321 8.63 11.83 14.02
N PHE A 322 9.06 10.95 14.93
CA PHE A 322 8.32 9.78 15.38
C PHE A 322 8.45 9.59 16.89
N ASP A 323 7.34 9.28 17.57
CA ASP A 323 7.32 8.88 18.99
C ASP A 323 7.99 7.51 19.27
N PHE A 324 8.57 6.87 18.26
CA PHE A 324 9.07 5.50 18.30
C PHE A 324 10.46 5.39 17.68
N ARG A 325 11.27 4.45 18.18
CA ARG A 325 12.68 4.30 17.76
C ARG A 325 12.87 3.37 16.56
N TYR A 326 11.89 2.52 16.28
CA TYR A 326 11.93 1.61 15.13
C TYR A 326 10.53 1.15 14.70
N LEU A 327 10.41 0.76 13.43
CA LEU A 327 9.26 0.04 12.89
C LEU A 327 9.67 -1.40 12.55
N GLY A 328 9.04 -2.38 13.19
CA GLY A 328 9.20 -3.80 12.90
C GLY A 328 8.10 -4.29 11.97
N ILE A 329 8.46 -5.10 10.97
CA ILE A 329 7.54 -5.63 9.95
C ILE A 329 7.80 -7.14 9.81
N GLN A 330 6.74 -7.95 9.84
CA GLN A 330 6.79 -9.40 9.59
C GLN A 330 5.94 -9.75 8.37
N PHE A 331 6.58 -10.20 7.30
CA PHE A 331 5.91 -10.54 6.05
C PHE A 331 5.27 -11.92 6.10
N THR A 332 4.07 -12.05 5.52
CA THR A 332 3.37 -13.32 5.38
C THR A 332 4.14 -14.25 4.45
N LYS A 333 4.56 -13.74 3.29
CA LYS A 333 5.27 -14.47 2.24
C LYS A 333 6.77 -14.14 2.22
N ARG A 334 7.62 -15.07 1.76
CA ARG A 334 9.08 -14.85 1.70
C ARG A 334 9.50 -14.09 0.45
N GLU A 335 8.66 -14.17 -0.57
CA GLU A 335 8.74 -13.49 -1.85
C GLU A 335 8.62 -11.97 -1.60
N ASP A 336 7.59 -11.56 -0.83
CA ASP A 336 7.37 -10.19 -0.39
C ASP A 336 8.53 -9.65 0.46
N TYR A 337 9.00 -10.43 1.44
CA TYR A 337 10.19 -10.06 2.25
C TYR A 337 11.42 -9.77 1.37
N ARG A 338 11.72 -10.64 0.39
CA ARG A 338 12.86 -10.45 -0.52
C ARG A 338 12.66 -9.26 -1.44
N ARG A 339 11.46 -9.09 -2.00
CA ARG A 339 11.12 -7.97 -2.89
C ARG A 339 11.21 -6.64 -2.14
N PHE A 340 10.72 -6.58 -0.91
CA PHE A 340 10.88 -5.43 -0.01
C PHE A 340 12.34 -5.08 0.24
N LEU A 341 13.23 -6.05 0.53
CA LEU A 341 14.66 -5.76 0.74
C LEU A 341 15.32 -5.08 -0.47
N GLY A 342 14.98 -5.52 -1.69
CA GLY A 342 15.48 -4.91 -2.92
C GLY A 342 14.93 -3.51 -3.16
N ARG A 343 13.60 -3.33 -3.03
CA ARG A 343 12.95 -2.02 -3.16
C ARG A 343 13.40 -1.01 -2.11
N TRP A 344 13.59 -1.44 -0.86
CA TRP A 344 14.09 -0.61 0.24
C TRP A 344 15.47 -0.04 -0.06
N ALA A 345 16.39 -0.89 -0.56
CA ALA A 345 17.72 -0.44 -0.95
C ALA A 345 17.66 0.56 -2.12
N ALA A 346 16.85 0.27 -3.16
CA ALA A 346 16.69 1.16 -4.32
C ALA A 346 16.08 2.52 -3.93
N ALA A 347 15.03 2.52 -3.10
CA ALA A 347 14.39 3.73 -2.58
C ALA A 347 15.38 4.59 -1.77
N HIS A 348 16.19 3.98 -0.91
CA HIS A 348 17.20 4.71 -0.14
C HIS A 348 18.34 5.27 -0.99
N SER A 349 18.79 4.56 -2.01
CA SER A 349 19.77 5.09 -2.97
C SER A 349 19.18 6.32 -3.67
N SER A 350 17.97 6.21 -4.22
CA SER A 350 17.28 7.32 -4.89
C SER A 350 17.03 8.52 -3.95
N ASP A 351 16.58 8.30 -2.72
CA ASP A 351 16.38 9.37 -1.73
C ASP A 351 17.70 10.06 -1.32
N SER A 352 18.84 9.33 -1.38
CA SER A 352 20.15 9.87 -1.00
C SER A 352 20.79 10.75 -2.08
N GLU A 353 20.48 10.50 -3.36
CA GLU A 353 20.97 11.30 -4.49
C GLU A 353 20.54 12.78 -4.40
N PHE A 354 19.37 13.05 -3.82
CA PHE A 354 18.85 14.41 -3.60
C PHE A 354 19.35 15.08 -2.31
N ASN A 355 20.30 14.47 -1.57
CA ASN A 355 20.97 15.01 -0.38
C ASN A 355 20.03 15.59 0.71
N GLY A 356 18.77 15.12 0.77
CA GLY A 356 17.78 15.59 1.75
C GLY A 356 17.41 17.07 1.60
N ILE A 357 17.46 17.64 0.38
CA ILE A 357 16.81 18.93 0.09
C ILE A 357 15.31 18.66 -0.03
N PRO A 358 14.47 19.04 0.96
CA PRO A 358 13.04 18.82 0.85
C PRO A 358 12.46 19.69 -0.27
N PHE A 359 11.52 19.13 -1.03
CA PHE A 359 10.73 19.94 -1.97
C PHE A 359 9.97 21.03 -1.20
N PRO A 360 9.86 22.27 -1.72
CA PRO A 360 9.19 23.34 -1.00
C PRO A 360 7.71 22.99 -0.72
N PRO A 361 7.22 23.12 0.53
CA PRO A 361 5.84 22.72 0.90
C PRO A 361 4.73 23.60 0.28
N HIS A 362 5.11 24.59 -0.53
CA HIS A 362 4.23 25.56 -1.17
C HIS A 362 4.60 25.75 -2.65
N HIS A 363 4.80 24.66 -3.39
CA HIS A 363 4.95 24.76 -4.85
C HIS A 363 3.61 25.13 -5.49
N VAL A 364 3.63 26.09 -6.41
CA VAL A 364 2.45 26.44 -7.21
C VAL A 364 2.39 25.49 -8.39
N GLU A 365 1.44 24.56 -8.37
CA GLU A 365 1.09 23.80 -9.57
C GLU A 365 0.38 24.72 -10.55
N LEU A 366 0.93 24.85 -11.76
CA LEU A 366 0.21 25.49 -12.85
C LEU A 366 -1.00 24.62 -13.21
N PRO A 367 -2.19 25.22 -13.47
CA PRO A 367 -3.35 24.47 -13.89
C PRO A 367 -3.04 23.59 -15.10
N SER A 368 -3.36 22.31 -15.02
CA SER A 368 -3.32 21.42 -16.19
C SER A 368 -4.10 22.06 -17.33
N PRO A 369 -3.57 22.09 -18.57
CA PRO A 369 -4.28 22.69 -19.69
C PRO A 369 -5.62 21.99 -19.85
N GLN A 370 -6.71 22.75 -19.72
CA GLN A 370 -8.06 22.22 -19.88
C GLN A 370 -8.20 21.66 -21.29
N MET A 371 -8.35 20.34 -21.40
CA MET A 371 -8.92 19.73 -22.58
C MET A 371 -10.41 20.08 -22.59
N LEU A 372 -10.72 21.27 -23.11
CA LEU A 372 -12.05 21.53 -23.66
C LEU A 372 -12.42 20.38 -24.60
N PRO A 373 -13.70 20.01 -24.74
CA PRO A 373 -14.16 19.15 -25.81
C PRO A 373 -13.78 19.81 -27.14
N ARG A 374 -12.62 19.43 -27.66
CA ARG A 374 -12.10 19.99 -28.90
C ARG A 374 -12.91 19.30 -29.98
N ASP A 375 -13.85 20.04 -30.57
CA ASP A 375 -14.33 19.75 -31.92
C ASP A 375 -13.13 19.29 -32.74
N VAL A 376 -13.30 18.19 -33.47
CA VAL A 376 -12.26 17.54 -34.28
C VAL A 376 -11.86 18.42 -35.46
N SER A 377 -11.21 19.55 -35.14
CA SER A 377 -10.37 20.32 -36.03
C SER A 377 -9.15 19.46 -36.30
N GLU A 378 -9.29 18.61 -37.32
CA GLU A 378 -8.17 17.94 -37.97
C GLU A 378 -7.04 18.96 -38.13
N LEU A 379 -5.93 18.74 -37.42
CA LEU A 379 -4.70 19.40 -37.80
C LEU A 379 -4.37 18.85 -39.19
N PRO A 380 -4.26 19.68 -40.23
CA PRO A 380 -3.93 19.18 -41.55
C PRO A 380 -2.58 18.47 -41.44
N SER A 381 -2.56 17.19 -41.80
CA SER A 381 -1.36 16.38 -41.83
C SER A 381 -0.26 17.14 -42.58
N PRO A 382 0.98 17.21 -42.07
CA PRO A 382 2.05 17.83 -42.82
C PRO A 382 2.25 17.04 -44.12
N ASP A 383 2.15 17.71 -45.26
CA ASP A 383 2.32 17.10 -46.58
C ASP A 383 3.65 16.36 -46.64
N ILE A 384 3.60 15.02 -46.75
CA ILE A 384 4.77 14.15 -47.00
C ILE A 384 5.15 14.23 -48.50
N SER A 385 5.06 15.44 -49.06
CA SER A 385 5.19 15.75 -50.49
C SER A 385 6.35 16.71 -50.78
N ARG A 386 7.37 16.70 -49.90
CA ARG A 386 8.72 17.18 -50.22
C ARG A 386 9.71 16.05 -49.97
N GLY A 387 10.20 15.47 -51.06
CA GLY A 387 11.25 14.46 -51.01
C GLY A 387 12.51 15.01 -50.37
N LEU A 388 13.20 14.15 -49.61
CA LEU A 388 14.57 14.40 -49.19
C LEU A 388 15.45 14.45 -50.45
N GLU A 389 16.28 15.48 -50.60
CA GLU A 389 17.32 15.42 -51.63
C GLU A 389 18.31 14.30 -51.30
N PRO A 390 18.74 13.51 -52.31
CA PRO A 390 19.75 12.49 -52.10
C PRO A 390 21.10 13.15 -51.81
N VAL A 391 21.64 12.89 -50.62
CA VAL A 391 23.03 13.21 -50.30
C VAL A 391 23.94 12.41 -51.23
N ALA A 392 24.75 13.09 -52.03
CA ALA A 392 25.69 12.43 -52.94
C ALA A 392 26.79 11.69 -52.16
N GLU A 393 27.00 10.41 -52.48
CA GLU A 393 28.16 9.66 -52.00
C GLU A 393 29.45 10.25 -52.60
N PRO A 394 30.55 10.33 -51.83
CA PRO A 394 31.85 10.69 -52.37
C PRO A 394 32.38 9.55 -53.26
N PRO A 395 33.05 9.86 -54.39
CA PRO A 395 33.48 8.84 -55.33
C PRO A 395 34.64 7.99 -54.79
N ASP A 396 34.54 6.67 -54.97
CA ASP A 396 35.66 5.74 -54.78
C ASP A 396 36.80 6.09 -55.73
N SER A 397 37.98 6.40 -55.18
CA SER A 397 39.22 6.56 -55.94
C SER A 397 40.21 5.47 -55.55
N TYR A 398 40.16 4.34 -56.26
CA TYR A 398 41.18 3.30 -56.21
C TYR A 398 42.30 3.56 -57.23
N ASP A 399 43.53 3.23 -56.81
CA ASP A 399 44.73 2.91 -57.59
C ASP A 399 45.20 3.83 -58.73
N SER A 400 46.40 4.41 -58.57
CA SER A 400 47.62 3.75 -59.12
C SER A 400 48.92 4.51 -58.80
N ASP A 401 49.76 3.86 -57.99
CA ASP A 401 51.13 3.43 -58.30
C ASP A 401 52.27 4.42 -58.70
N SER A 402 53.50 3.94 -58.48
CA SER A 402 54.81 4.34 -59.05
C SER A 402 55.67 5.46 -58.39
N ALA A 403 56.81 4.96 -57.86
CA ALA A 403 58.18 5.49 -58.00
C ALA A 403 58.71 6.63 -57.10
N ALA A 404 59.46 6.23 -56.07
CA ALA A 404 60.91 6.50 -55.97
C ALA A 404 61.59 5.50 -55.00
#